data_AF-A0A7C6K1Q7-F1
#
_entry.id   AF-A0A7C6K1Q7-F1
#
_cell.length_a   1.000
_cell.length_b   1.000
_cell.length_c   1.000
_cell.angle_alpha   90.00
_cell.angle_beta   90.00
_cell.angle_gamma   90.00
#
_symmetry.space_group_name_H-M   'P 1'
#
loop_
_entity.id
_entity.type
_entity.pdbx_description
1 polymer ?
#
loop_
_entity_poly.entity_id
_entity_poly.type
_entity_poly.pdbx_seq_one_letter_code
_entity_poly.pdbx_strand_id
1 'polypeptide(L)'
;MKRKATSDVFDINKNTGALILGSNRLDDYASKFLTKYCKEALLEPMPLPVEDIIQKMQLTVQEIELSENLDIFGCCLLLDSDVKVYDRNKNEYKDVFFKAGTILIDPYSSAYYGKGAKRNTLVHEMLHWEKDKRYFEILKIKNKRVSEKLYPIMCRQSKTFFRPAEGKKTKENEVHWLEWQAHRLAPRILMPRNPFKKKALSLIEENSNISCAELVEALSDFFIVSKSSVKYRLLEVQLKETVKKFPDYYDVYFDVEAPREFIPLTLIDAFKMMEDNPVFKSWIRTGNFIYVDGYFILPESKNISVDAEGNLRLSDSVRKNLSRSVINIREFRFTDYAYSDTRISKFAFLKKIVETDKRLYAFHPHFQSNLNIKEEEQIYSYALAEISSNNYEEEKDLIRLISDPDTTLCQCLWYMFEQRNWETPEDFENETELHKNYFGLIRNNQKNNMTKNQLLTIAIALKLRLRIIDRLLSKANHKLDDYHEPDKTYIQILENFPKISLADFNILLETKNMEPLGTKPRN
;
A
#
# COMPACT_ATOMS: atom_id res chain seq x y z
N MET A 1 17.74 31.25 -30.89
CA MET A 1 16.47 30.84 -30.27
C MET A 1 16.75 30.24 -28.90
N LYS A 2 16.26 30.84 -27.80
CA LYS A 2 16.29 30.18 -26.48
C LYS A 2 15.46 28.89 -26.58
N ARG A 3 16.05 27.73 -26.25
CA ARG A 3 15.28 26.49 -26.10
C ARG A 3 14.17 26.75 -25.08
N LYS A 4 12.91 26.48 -25.44
CA LYS A 4 11.79 26.52 -24.48
C LYS A 4 12.09 25.53 -23.36
N ALA A 5 11.84 25.92 -22.10
CA ALA A 5 11.97 25.01 -20.98
C ALA A 5 11.00 23.84 -21.15
N THR A 6 11.39 22.65 -20.70
CA THR A 6 10.54 21.44 -20.76
C THR A 6 9.22 21.63 -20.01
N SER A 7 9.20 22.49 -18.99
CA SER A 7 8.02 22.88 -18.22
C SER A 7 6.97 23.65 -19.04
N ASP A 8 7.35 24.29 -20.15
CA ASP A 8 6.46 25.14 -20.95
C ASP A 8 5.95 24.46 -22.24
N VAL A 9 6.31 23.20 -22.44
CA VAL A 9 5.94 22.43 -23.63
C VAL A 9 4.45 22.10 -23.60
N PHE A 10 3.80 22.27 -24.74
CA PHE A 10 2.48 21.74 -25.03
C PHE A 10 2.51 21.29 -26.49
N ASP A 11 2.72 19.98 -26.68
CA ASP A 11 2.90 19.36 -28.00
C ASP A 11 2.38 17.91 -27.98
N ILE A 12 2.43 17.24 -29.13
CA ILE A 12 2.12 15.82 -29.28
C ILE A 12 3.34 15.12 -29.90
N ASN A 13 3.75 14.00 -29.32
CA ASN A 13 4.77 13.15 -29.92
C ASN A 13 4.24 12.59 -31.25
N LYS A 14 4.76 13.07 -32.37
CA LYS A 14 4.30 12.66 -33.71
C LYS A 14 4.44 11.15 -33.98
N ASN A 15 5.39 10.48 -33.31
CA ASN A 15 5.63 9.07 -33.52
C ASN A 15 4.72 8.18 -32.68
N THR A 16 4.35 8.61 -31.48
CA THR A 16 3.57 7.78 -30.55
C THR A 16 2.14 8.25 -30.37
N GLY A 17 1.83 9.51 -30.68
CA GLY A 17 0.55 10.15 -30.38
C GLY A 17 0.41 10.61 -28.93
N ALA A 18 1.42 10.41 -28.08
CA ALA A 18 1.39 10.81 -26.68
C ALA A 18 1.39 12.34 -26.53
N LEU A 19 0.56 12.85 -25.62
CA LEU A 19 0.60 14.26 -25.22
C LEU A 19 1.90 14.57 -24.46
N ILE A 20 2.61 15.61 -24.89
CA ILE A 20 3.77 16.15 -24.19
C ILE A 20 3.35 17.45 -23.53
N LEU A 21 3.11 17.40 -22.23
CA LEU A 21 2.62 18.53 -21.45
C LEU A 21 3.58 18.85 -20.29
N GLY A 22 4.18 20.03 -20.34
CA GLY A 22 5.01 20.57 -19.28
C GLY A 22 4.18 21.08 -18.10
N SER A 23 4.77 21.10 -16.90
CA SER A 23 4.10 21.46 -15.66
C SER A 23 3.44 22.84 -15.67
N ASN A 24 4.01 23.82 -16.39
CA ASN A 24 3.47 25.18 -16.45
C ASN A 24 2.27 25.31 -17.39
N ARG A 25 1.99 24.29 -18.21
CA ARG A 25 0.91 24.28 -19.21
C ARG A 25 -0.30 23.45 -18.79
N LEU A 26 -0.30 22.90 -17.56
CA LEU A 26 -1.39 22.07 -17.05
C LEU A 26 -2.74 22.83 -17.01
N ASP A 27 -2.74 24.07 -16.51
CA ASP A 27 -3.95 24.90 -16.47
C ASP A 27 -4.42 25.34 -17.87
N ASP A 28 -3.52 25.48 -18.84
CA ASP A 28 -3.87 25.75 -20.24
C ASP A 28 -4.62 24.56 -20.85
N TYR A 29 -4.13 23.35 -20.60
CA TYR A 29 -4.82 22.14 -21.06
C TYR A 29 -6.17 21.97 -20.37
N ALA A 30 -6.25 22.18 -19.05
CA ALA A 30 -7.52 22.14 -18.33
C ALA A 30 -8.54 23.14 -18.91
N SER A 31 -8.09 24.35 -19.27
CA SER A 31 -8.92 25.36 -19.93
C SER A 31 -9.35 24.94 -21.34
N LYS A 32 -8.46 24.30 -22.11
CA LYS A 32 -8.81 23.72 -23.42
C LYS A 32 -9.89 22.65 -23.29
N PHE A 33 -9.75 21.75 -22.32
CA PHE A 33 -10.74 20.69 -22.05
C PHE A 33 -12.11 21.30 -21.71
N LEU A 34 -12.14 22.26 -20.78
CA LEU A 34 -13.38 22.91 -20.35
C LEU A 34 -14.01 23.75 -21.45
N THR A 35 -13.22 24.41 -22.30
CA THR A 35 -13.75 25.15 -23.46
C THR A 35 -14.58 24.25 -24.39
N LYS A 36 -14.19 22.97 -24.52
CA LYS A 36 -14.90 21.98 -25.35
C LYS A 36 -16.16 21.45 -24.67
N TYR A 37 -16.13 21.26 -23.35
CA TYR A 37 -17.15 20.46 -22.66
C TYR A 37 -18.03 21.21 -21.64
N CYS A 38 -17.52 22.27 -21.01
CA CYS A 38 -18.23 23.11 -20.04
C CYS A 38 -17.54 24.48 -19.94
N LYS A 39 -17.89 25.40 -20.85
CA LYS A 39 -17.27 26.73 -20.94
C LYS A 39 -17.66 27.62 -19.76
N GLU A 40 -18.84 27.41 -19.20
CA GLU A 40 -19.40 28.14 -18.07
C GLU A 40 -18.49 28.03 -16.83
N ALA A 41 -17.91 26.85 -16.60
CA ALA A 41 -16.98 26.60 -15.50
C ALA A 41 -15.66 27.38 -15.60
N LEU A 42 -15.36 28.03 -16.73
CA LEU A 42 -14.22 28.95 -16.88
C LEU A 42 -14.57 30.40 -16.55
N LEU A 43 -15.85 30.74 -16.56
CA LEU A 43 -16.35 32.10 -16.39
C LEU A 43 -16.72 32.36 -14.93
N GLU A 44 -17.50 31.46 -14.34
CA GLU A 44 -18.00 31.61 -12.97
C GLU A 44 -17.66 30.40 -12.09
N PRO A 45 -17.43 30.59 -10.78
CA PRO A 45 -17.21 29.47 -9.88
C PRO A 45 -18.46 28.59 -9.81
N MET A 46 -18.29 27.31 -10.13
CA MET A 46 -19.35 26.31 -10.04
C MET A 46 -18.76 24.91 -9.82
N PRO A 47 -19.50 23.99 -9.17
CA PRO A 47 -19.17 22.58 -9.23
C PRO A 47 -19.28 22.08 -10.67
N LEU A 48 -18.28 21.32 -11.13
CA LEU A 48 -18.28 20.80 -12.49
C LEU A 48 -19.40 19.75 -12.70
N PRO A 49 -20.21 19.81 -13.77
CA PRO A 49 -21.21 18.80 -14.08
C PRO A 49 -20.54 17.57 -14.72
N VAL A 50 -19.89 16.73 -13.90
CA VAL A 50 -19.06 15.60 -14.36
C VAL A 50 -19.89 14.62 -15.20
N GLU A 51 -21.09 14.29 -14.73
CA GLU A 51 -22.00 13.34 -15.37
C GLU A 51 -22.43 13.82 -16.78
N ASP A 52 -22.74 15.11 -16.94
CA ASP A 52 -23.09 15.69 -18.24
C ASP A 52 -21.91 15.66 -19.21
N ILE A 53 -20.68 15.87 -18.72
CA ILE A 53 -19.49 15.80 -19.56
C ILE A 53 -19.24 14.35 -20.00
N ILE A 54 -19.41 13.36 -19.13
CA ILE A 54 -19.32 11.93 -19.49
C ILE A 54 -20.30 11.61 -20.62
N GLN A 55 -21.55 12.08 -20.52
CA GLN A 55 -22.56 11.90 -21.57
C GLN A 55 -22.16 12.58 -22.88
N LYS A 56 -21.69 13.84 -22.84
CA LYS A 56 -21.17 14.57 -24.02
C LYS A 56 -19.99 13.85 -24.69
N MET A 57 -19.16 13.17 -23.89
CA MET A 57 -18.03 12.36 -24.37
C MET A 57 -18.44 10.97 -24.87
N GLN A 58 -19.72 10.60 -24.73
CA GLN A 58 -20.27 9.29 -25.09
C GLN A 58 -19.57 8.13 -24.36
N LEU A 59 -19.22 8.35 -23.10
CA LEU A 59 -18.60 7.36 -22.25
C LEU A 59 -19.65 6.64 -21.40
N THR A 60 -19.41 5.36 -21.14
CA THR A 60 -20.23 4.54 -20.22
C THR A 60 -19.49 4.39 -18.91
N VAL A 61 -20.18 4.47 -17.77
CA VAL A 61 -19.60 4.18 -16.45
C VAL A 61 -20.19 2.89 -15.92
N GLN A 62 -19.35 1.99 -15.42
CA GLN A 62 -19.76 0.77 -14.73
C GLN A 62 -19.05 0.66 -13.37
N GLU A 63 -19.79 0.24 -12.35
CA GLU A 63 -19.21 -0.04 -11.03
C GLU A 63 -18.80 -1.51 -10.96
N ILE A 64 -17.50 -1.74 -10.79
CA ILE A 64 -16.86 -3.06 -10.84
C ILE A 64 -15.78 -3.09 -9.76
N GLU A 65 -15.71 -4.17 -8.99
CA GLU A 65 -14.63 -4.37 -8.02
C GLU A 65 -13.31 -4.64 -8.76
N LEU A 66 -12.32 -3.77 -8.57
CA LEU A 66 -11.08 -3.78 -9.36
C LEU A 66 -9.91 -4.37 -8.59
N SER A 67 -9.87 -4.18 -7.28
CA SER A 67 -8.75 -4.65 -6.46
C SER A 67 -9.18 -5.04 -5.05
N GLU A 68 -8.52 -6.06 -4.50
CA GLU A 68 -8.73 -6.47 -3.12
C GLU A 68 -8.40 -5.33 -2.13
N ASN A 69 -7.21 -4.74 -2.32
CA ASN A 69 -6.58 -3.77 -1.44
C ASN A 69 -7.08 -2.32 -1.66
N LEU A 70 -8.04 -2.11 -2.56
CA LEU A 70 -8.61 -0.81 -2.95
C LEU A 70 -7.58 0.19 -3.51
N ASP A 71 -6.41 -0.27 -3.99
CA ASP A 71 -5.43 0.60 -4.64
C ASP A 71 -5.92 1.09 -6.01
N ILE A 72 -6.64 0.23 -6.74
CA ILE A 72 -7.20 0.59 -8.03
C ILE A 72 -8.55 1.24 -7.80
N PHE A 73 -8.65 2.54 -8.10
CA PHE A 73 -9.91 3.27 -7.97
C PHE A 73 -10.74 3.13 -9.24
N GLY A 74 -10.10 3.25 -10.40
CA GLY A 74 -10.79 3.22 -11.68
C GLY A 74 -9.85 2.94 -12.83
N CYS A 75 -10.44 2.71 -13.99
CA CYS A 75 -9.71 2.67 -15.26
C CYS A 75 -10.63 3.01 -16.43
N CYS A 76 -10.02 3.41 -17.54
CA CYS A 76 -10.70 3.69 -18.79
C CYS A 76 -10.25 2.71 -19.87
N LEU A 77 -11.21 2.02 -20.48
CA LEU A 77 -10.95 1.15 -21.61
C LEU A 77 -10.71 2.00 -22.86
N LEU A 78 -9.43 2.22 -23.18
CA LEU A 78 -9.03 2.94 -24.40
C LEU A 78 -9.15 2.07 -25.65
N LEU A 79 -9.16 0.75 -25.47
CA LEU A 79 -9.33 -0.29 -26.48
C LEU A 79 -10.24 -1.37 -25.89
N ASP A 80 -10.92 -2.13 -26.75
CA ASP A 80 -11.62 -3.36 -26.34
C ASP A 80 -10.59 -4.34 -25.73
N SER A 81 -10.82 -4.75 -24.47
CA SER A 81 -9.93 -5.67 -23.76
C SER A 81 -10.62 -6.34 -22.58
N ASP A 82 -10.05 -7.45 -22.14
CA ASP A 82 -10.36 -8.05 -20.85
C ASP A 82 -9.70 -7.27 -19.72
N VAL A 83 -10.40 -7.16 -18.59
CA VAL A 83 -9.90 -6.56 -17.35
C VAL A 83 -10.05 -7.60 -16.25
N LYS A 84 -9.01 -7.74 -15.43
CA LYS A 84 -9.08 -8.52 -14.20
C LYS A 84 -9.93 -7.78 -13.18
N VAL A 85 -11.07 -8.37 -12.83
CA VAL A 85 -11.97 -7.87 -11.80
C VAL A 85 -11.87 -8.77 -10.57
N TYR A 86 -11.97 -8.19 -9.40
CA TYR A 86 -11.86 -8.90 -8.13
C TYR A 86 -13.26 -9.37 -7.67
N ASP A 87 -13.41 -10.65 -7.35
CA ASP A 87 -14.62 -11.21 -6.78
C ASP A 87 -14.43 -11.41 -5.27
N ARG A 88 -14.92 -10.45 -4.47
CA ARG A 88 -14.72 -10.44 -3.01
C ARG A 88 -15.42 -11.57 -2.28
N ASN A 89 -16.49 -12.14 -2.85
CA ASN A 89 -17.19 -13.29 -2.26
C ASN A 89 -16.36 -14.57 -2.36
N LYS A 90 -15.63 -14.73 -3.47
CA LYS A 90 -14.80 -15.90 -3.74
C LYS A 90 -13.32 -15.68 -3.45
N ASN A 91 -12.92 -14.44 -3.17
CA ASN A 91 -11.54 -14.01 -2.99
C ASN A 91 -10.63 -14.37 -4.18
N GLU A 92 -11.13 -14.16 -5.41
CA GLU A 92 -10.42 -14.52 -6.64
C GLU A 92 -10.51 -13.41 -7.70
N TYR A 93 -9.58 -13.39 -8.66
CA TYR A 93 -9.65 -12.50 -9.83
C TYR A 93 -10.19 -13.26 -11.04
N LYS A 94 -11.03 -12.59 -11.84
CA LYS A 94 -11.57 -13.11 -13.10
C LYS A 94 -11.39 -12.11 -14.23
N ASP A 95 -11.10 -12.60 -15.43
CA ASP A 95 -11.04 -11.78 -16.63
C ASP A 95 -12.47 -11.51 -17.14
N VAL A 96 -12.82 -10.23 -17.31
CA VAL A 96 -14.12 -9.79 -17.85
C VAL A 96 -13.88 -8.84 -19.02
N PHE A 97 -14.55 -9.11 -20.13
CA PHE A 97 -14.43 -8.31 -21.35
C PHE A 97 -15.22 -7.00 -21.26
N PHE A 98 -14.58 -5.88 -21.60
CA PHE A 98 -15.23 -4.57 -21.70
C PHE A 98 -14.92 -3.88 -23.03
N LYS A 99 -15.86 -3.04 -23.49
CA LYS A 99 -15.72 -2.25 -24.72
C LYS A 99 -14.95 -0.96 -24.47
N ALA A 100 -14.21 -0.51 -25.49
CA ALA A 100 -13.58 0.81 -25.49
C ALA A 100 -14.64 1.91 -25.23
N GLY A 101 -14.27 2.91 -24.43
CA GLY A 101 -15.18 3.97 -24.00
C GLY A 101 -15.98 3.64 -22.74
N THR A 102 -15.63 2.53 -22.07
CA THR A 102 -16.15 2.19 -20.74
C THR A 102 -15.17 2.67 -19.67
N ILE A 103 -15.66 3.42 -18.70
CA ILE A 103 -14.98 3.75 -17.44
C ILE A 103 -15.44 2.75 -16.38
N LEU A 104 -14.50 2.07 -15.75
CA LEU A 104 -14.75 1.21 -14.60
C LEU A 104 -14.39 1.97 -13.32
N ILE A 105 -15.25 1.92 -12.31
CA ILE A 105 -14.99 2.50 -10.98
C ILE A 105 -15.19 1.44 -9.92
N ASP A 106 -14.25 1.34 -8.99
CA ASP A 106 -14.38 0.50 -7.81
C ASP A 106 -15.34 1.14 -6.78
N PRO A 107 -16.49 0.50 -6.51
CA PRO A 107 -17.50 1.06 -5.62
C PRO A 107 -17.02 1.12 -4.16
N TYR A 108 -16.17 0.20 -3.73
CA TYR A 108 -15.60 0.19 -2.38
C TYR A 108 -14.56 1.29 -2.24
N SER A 109 -13.67 1.48 -3.22
CA SER A 109 -12.77 2.64 -3.26
C SER A 109 -13.58 3.94 -3.15
N SER A 110 -14.64 4.09 -3.96
CA SER A 110 -15.53 5.26 -3.88
C SER A 110 -16.13 5.47 -2.48
N ALA A 111 -16.53 4.40 -1.80
CA ALA A 111 -17.10 4.46 -0.45
C ALA A 111 -16.07 4.83 0.64
N TYR A 112 -14.80 4.51 0.42
CA TYR A 112 -13.69 4.78 1.34
C TYR A 112 -13.09 6.18 1.16
N TYR A 113 -12.91 6.62 -0.07
CA TYR A 113 -12.30 7.92 -0.40
C TYR A 113 -13.30 9.08 -0.53
N GLY A 114 -14.58 8.77 -0.67
CA GLY A 114 -15.67 9.76 -0.71
C GLY A 114 -15.94 10.35 -2.10
N LYS A 115 -17.03 11.14 -2.16
CA LYS A 115 -17.60 11.68 -3.41
C LYS A 115 -16.61 12.54 -4.22
N GLY A 116 -15.82 13.36 -3.54
CA GLY A 116 -14.80 14.21 -4.18
C GLY A 116 -13.72 13.40 -4.91
N ALA A 117 -13.31 12.27 -4.32
CA ALA A 117 -12.35 11.37 -4.94
C ALA A 117 -12.96 10.62 -6.13
N LYS A 118 -14.22 10.13 -6.01
CA LYS A 118 -14.95 9.53 -7.15
C LYS A 118 -15.00 10.49 -8.34
N ARG A 119 -15.35 11.76 -8.11
CA ARG A 119 -15.40 12.79 -9.15
C ARG A 119 -14.03 13.06 -9.76
N ASN A 120 -12.98 13.10 -8.95
CA ASN A 120 -11.62 13.23 -9.43
C ASN A 120 -11.19 12.05 -10.31
N THR A 121 -11.50 10.82 -9.91
CA THR A 121 -11.22 9.61 -10.70
C THR A 121 -12.00 9.63 -12.01
N LEU A 122 -13.30 9.95 -12.00
CA LEU A 122 -14.08 10.06 -13.25
C LEU A 122 -13.45 11.05 -14.24
N VAL A 123 -13.07 12.25 -13.77
CA VAL A 123 -12.38 13.24 -14.63
C VAL A 123 -11.01 12.75 -15.09
N HIS A 124 -10.28 12.03 -14.23
CA HIS A 124 -9.01 11.38 -14.58
C HIS A 124 -9.19 10.36 -15.72
N GLU A 125 -10.20 9.49 -15.64
CA GLU A 125 -10.50 8.50 -16.68
C GLU A 125 -10.99 9.14 -17.99
N MET A 126 -11.78 10.21 -17.90
CA MET A 126 -12.18 11.01 -19.05
C MET A 126 -10.97 11.66 -19.74
N LEU A 127 -9.98 12.09 -18.97
CA LEU A 127 -8.73 12.64 -19.50
C LEU A 127 -7.94 11.59 -20.29
N HIS A 128 -7.86 10.35 -19.80
CA HIS A 128 -7.26 9.27 -20.57
C HIS A 128 -7.96 9.06 -21.90
N TRP A 129 -9.30 9.08 -21.91
CA TRP A 129 -10.07 8.97 -23.16
C TRP A 129 -9.78 10.13 -24.12
N GLU A 130 -9.83 11.37 -23.65
CA GLU A 130 -9.62 12.56 -24.51
C GLU A 130 -8.18 12.64 -25.03
N LYS A 131 -7.19 12.34 -24.19
CA LYS A 131 -5.79 12.68 -24.48
C LYS A 131 -4.93 11.49 -24.89
N ASP A 132 -5.24 10.27 -24.43
CA ASP A 132 -4.37 9.10 -24.60
C ASP A 132 -4.93 8.07 -25.57
N LYS A 133 -6.22 8.10 -25.92
CA LYS A 133 -6.82 7.15 -26.87
C LYS A 133 -5.98 6.98 -28.15
N ARG A 134 -5.54 8.11 -28.73
CA ARG A 134 -4.73 8.08 -29.96
C ARG A 134 -3.38 7.38 -29.77
N TYR A 135 -2.76 7.54 -28.61
CA TYR A 135 -1.53 6.85 -28.26
C TYR A 135 -1.73 5.34 -28.27
N PHE A 136 -2.79 4.85 -27.62
CA PHE A 136 -3.09 3.41 -27.56
C PHE A 136 -3.52 2.82 -28.90
N GLU A 137 -4.24 3.57 -29.74
CA GLU A 137 -4.53 3.13 -31.12
C GLU A 137 -3.25 2.92 -31.95
N ILE A 138 -2.32 3.88 -31.87
CA ILE A 138 -1.02 3.77 -32.57
C ILE A 138 -0.20 2.61 -31.98
N LEU A 139 -0.18 2.47 -30.66
CA LEU A 139 0.52 1.40 -29.98
C LEU A 139 -0.02 0.02 -30.38
N LYS A 140 -1.36 -0.15 -30.45
CA LYS A 140 -2.00 -1.37 -30.93
C LYS A 140 -1.56 -1.73 -32.34
N ILE A 141 -1.51 -0.76 -33.26
CA ILE A 141 -1.07 -1.00 -34.63
C ILE A 141 0.40 -1.44 -34.68
N LYS A 142 1.28 -0.76 -33.92
CA LYS A 142 2.71 -1.10 -33.86
C LYS A 142 2.96 -2.47 -33.23
N ASN A 143 2.18 -2.81 -32.21
CA ASN A 143 2.29 -4.07 -31.49
C ASN A 143 1.57 -5.23 -32.19
N LYS A 144 0.86 -5.07 -33.32
CA LYS A 144 0.27 -6.20 -34.06
C LYS A 144 1.26 -7.31 -34.46
N ARG A 145 2.57 -7.03 -34.39
CA ARG A 145 3.66 -7.98 -34.69
C ARG A 145 4.22 -8.70 -33.45
N VAL A 146 3.81 -8.30 -32.25
CA VAL A 146 4.27 -8.84 -30.95
C VAL A 146 3.03 -9.18 -30.13
N SER A 147 2.90 -10.40 -29.62
CA SER A 147 1.74 -10.82 -28.80
C SER A 147 1.69 -10.16 -27.41
N GLU A 148 2.04 -8.88 -27.29
CA GLU A 148 1.91 -8.07 -26.07
C GLU A 148 0.43 -7.77 -25.84
N LYS A 149 -0.15 -8.31 -24.76
CA LYS A 149 -1.44 -7.85 -24.24
C LYS A 149 -1.30 -6.38 -23.82
N LEU A 150 -2.13 -5.52 -24.41
CA LEU A 150 -2.28 -4.13 -23.97
C LEU A 150 -3.35 -4.11 -22.88
N TYR A 151 -2.95 -3.80 -21.65
CA TYR A 151 -3.87 -3.62 -20.54
C TYR A 151 -4.34 -2.15 -20.46
N PRO A 152 -5.55 -1.88 -19.94
CA PRO A 152 -5.98 -0.53 -19.67
C PRO A 152 -5.05 0.14 -18.65
N ILE A 153 -4.96 1.46 -18.70
CA ILE A 153 -4.23 2.17 -17.66
C ILE A 153 -5.11 2.22 -16.40
N MET A 154 -4.55 1.77 -15.29
CA MET A 154 -5.25 1.66 -14.01
C MET A 154 -4.89 2.87 -13.13
N CYS A 155 -5.90 3.66 -12.75
CA CYS A 155 -5.74 4.77 -11.82
C CYS A 155 -5.51 4.22 -10.41
N ARG A 156 -4.23 4.13 -10.07
CA ARG A 156 -3.78 3.64 -8.77
C ARG A 156 -3.62 4.80 -7.79
N GLN A 157 -4.21 4.62 -6.61
CA GLN A 157 -4.14 5.58 -5.52
C GLN A 157 -2.68 5.75 -5.06
N SER A 158 -1.92 4.67 -4.98
CA SER A 158 -0.46 4.72 -4.76
C SER A 158 0.28 5.60 -5.76
N LYS A 159 -0.06 5.55 -7.04
CA LYS A 159 0.64 6.32 -8.07
C LYS A 159 0.26 7.80 -8.14
N THR A 160 -0.70 8.26 -7.33
CA THR A 160 -1.18 9.65 -7.34
C THR A 160 -0.04 10.67 -7.27
N PHE A 161 0.94 10.47 -6.39
CA PHE A 161 2.09 11.37 -6.20
C PHE A 161 3.37 10.93 -6.91
N PHE A 162 3.33 9.83 -7.67
CA PHE A 162 4.49 9.36 -8.41
C PHE A 162 4.84 10.33 -9.53
N ARG A 163 6.10 10.79 -9.57
CA ARG A 163 6.62 11.58 -10.70
C ARG A 163 7.57 10.72 -11.53
N PRO A 164 7.29 10.51 -12.82
CA PRO A 164 8.16 9.72 -13.68
C PRO A 164 9.53 10.39 -13.86
N ALA A 165 10.57 9.59 -14.15
CA ALA A 165 11.92 10.11 -14.36
C ALA A 165 12.00 10.91 -15.66
N GLU A 166 12.52 12.14 -15.57
CA GLU A 166 12.78 12.97 -16.74
C GLU A 166 13.89 12.36 -17.61
N GLY A 167 13.75 12.45 -18.93
CA GLY A 167 14.75 11.94 -19.89
C GLY A 167 14.75 10.42 -20.12
N LYS A 168 14.07 9.61 -19.30
CA LYS A 168 13.95 8.16 -19.51
C LYS A 168 12.95 7.87 -20.64
N LYS A 169 13.43 7.32 -21.77
CA LYS A 169 12.65 7.09 -23.00
C LYS A 169 12.16 5.64 -23.16
N THR A 170 11.64 5.03 -22.09
CA THR A 170 11.04 3.69 -22.16
C THR A 170 9.53 3.78 -22.38
N LYS A 171 8.91 2.77 -23.00
CA LYS A 171 7.44 2.68 -23.16
C LYS A 171 6.72 2.82 -21.80
N GLU A 172 7.22 2.10 -20.79
CA GLU A 172 6.72 2.16 -19.41
C GLU A 172 6.76 3.59 -18.84
N ASN A 173 7.87 4.32 -19.03
CA ASN A 173 7.98 5.68 -18.52
C ASN A 173 7.06 6.65 -19.28
N GLU A 174 6.81 6.41 -20.58
CA GLU A 174 5.84 7.17 -21.36
C GLU A 174 4.42 6.98 -20.80
N VAL A 175 4.00 5.74 -20.50
CA VAL A 175 2.72 5.45 -19.84
C VAL A 175 2.64 6.11 -18.46
N HIS A 176 3.72 6.07 -17.67
CA HIS A 176 3.77 6.78 -16.39
C HIS A 176 3.62 8.31 -16.54
N TRP A 177 4.10 8.91 -17.63
CA TRP A 177 3.83 10.32 -17.93
C TRP A 177 2.36 10.58 -18.28
N LEU A 178 1.69 9.66 -18.98
CA LEU A 178 0.26 9.78 -19.28
C LEU A 178 -0.57 9.78 -17.98
N GLU A 179 -0.26 8.87 -17.04
CA GLU A 179 -0.85 8.80 -15.70
C GLU A 179 -0.60 10.07 -14.89
N TRP A 180 0.66 10.50 -14.82
CA TRP A 180 1.03 11.71 -14.08
C TRP A 180 0.26 12.93 -14.59
N GLN A 181 0.16 13.09 -15.92
CA GLN A 181 -0.62 14.18 -16.52
C GLN A 181 -2.08 14.11 -16.10
N ALA A 182 -2.72 12.94 -16.16
CA ALA A 182 -4.12 12.78 -15.76
C ALA A 182 -4.33 13.11 -14.27
N HIS A 183 -3.46 12.62 -13.38
CA HIS A 183 -3.50 12.98 -11.95
C HIS A 183 -3.36 14.48 -11.70
N ARG A 184 -2.50 15.18 -12.45
CA ARG A 184 -2.30 16.62 -12.28
C ARG A 184 -3.42 17.46 -12.92
N LEU A 185 -4.05 16.97 -13.98
CA LEU A 185 -5.09 17.68 -14.73
C LEU A 185 -6.47 17.56 -14.09
N ALA A 186 -6.84 16.39 -13.56
CA ALA A 186 -8.15 16.17 -12.96
C ALA A 186 -8.57 17.23 -11.92
N PRO A 187 -7.75 17.57 -10.89
CA PRO A 187 -8.11 18.61 -9.93
C PRO A 187 -8.17 20.01 -10.55
N ARG A 188 -7.42 20.28 -11.63
CA ARG A 188 -7.44 21.57 -12.35
C ARG A 188 -8.70 21.75 -13.19
N ILE A 189 -9.24 20.65 -13.73
CA ILE A 189 -10.51 20.64 -14.44
C ILE A 189 -11.68 20.79 -13.45
N LEU A 190 -11.62 20.10 -12.30
CA LEU A 190 -12.63 20.24 -11.25
C LEU A 190 -12.62 21.62 -10.58
N MET A 191 -11.45 22.26 -10.48
CA MET A 191 -11.26 23.57 -9.86
C MET A 191 -10.49 24.50 -10.80
N PRO A 192 -11.15 25.10 -11.81
CA PRO A 192 -10.48 25.94 -12.81
C PRO A 192 -9.82 27.16 -12.17
N ARG A 193 -8.65 27.56 -12.68
CA ARG A 193 -7.72 28.48 -11.98
C ARG A 193 -8.36 29.77 -11.50
N ASN A 194 -8.97 30.52 -12.42
CA ASN A 194 -9.54 31.83 -12.09
C ASN A 194 -10.83 31.71 -11.27
N PRO A 195 -11.81 30.86 -11.62
CA PRO A 195 -13.01 30.65 -10.81
C PRO A 195 -12.72 30.14 -9.40
N PHE A 196 -11.80 29.18 -9.24
CA PHE A 196 -11.39 28.70 -7.92
C PHE A 196 -10.76 29.81 -7.09
N LYS A 197 -9.82 30.57 -7.66
CA LYS A 197 -9.17 31.70 -6.98
C LYS A 197 -10.18 32.78 -6.59
N LYS A 198 -11.13 33.12 -7.49
CA LYS A 198 -12.22 34.08 -7.23
C LYS A 198 -13.07 33.62 -6.04
N LYS A 199 -13.48 32.35 -6.01
CA LYS A 199 -14.29 31.81 -4.91
C LYS A 199 -13.53 31.79 -3.58
N ALA A 200 -12.27 31.36 -3.58
CA ALA A 200 -11.44 31.34 -2.38
C ALA A 200 -11.28 32.73 -1.78
N LEU A 201 -10.98 33.75 -2.61
CA LEU A 201 -10.87 35.13 -2.13
C LEU A 201 -12.21 35.68 -1.65
N SER A 202 -13.33 35.41 -2.33
CA SER A 202 -14.65 35.85 -1.87
C SER A 202 -15.00 35.31 -0.48
N LEU A 203 -14.68 34.04 -0.18
CA LEU A 203 -14.96 33.46 1.14
C LEU A 203 -14.13 34.11 2.25
N ILE A 204 -12.89 34.51 1.94
CA ILE A 204 -12.00 35.21 2.88
C ILE A 204 -12.49 36.65 3.11
N GLU A 205 -13.00 37.30 2.06
CA GLU A 205 -13.54 38.66 2.14
C GLU A 205 -14.90 38.72 2.86
N GLU A 206 -15.77 37.73 2.63
CA GLU A 206 -17.10 37.62 3.24
C GLU A 206 -17.03 37.32 4.75
N ASN A 207 -16.00 36.60 5.20
CA ASN A 207 -15.78 36.27 6.61
C ASN A 207 -14.32 36.44 7.00
N SER A 208 -13.98 37.62 7.54
CA SER A 208 -12.60 37.94 7.98
C SER A 208 -12.06 37.07 9.12
N ASN A 209 -12.95 36.38 9.84
CA ASN A 209 -12.59 35.48 10.95
C ASN A 209 -12.62 34.00 10.55
N ILE A 210 -12.83 33.66 9.27
CA ILE A 210 -12.79 32.27 8.80
C ILE A 210 -11.45 31.64 9.15
N SER A 211 -11.46 30.41 9.65
CA SER A 211 -10.23 29.63 9.86
C SER A 211 -9.72 29.00 8.56
N CYS A 212 -8.46 28.54 8.53
CA CYS A 212 -7.93 27.79 7.40
C CYS A 212 -8.74 26.50 7.16
N ALA A 213 -9.11 25.81 8.24
CA ALA A 213 -9.91 24.59 8.18
C ALA A 213 -11.30 24.83 7.55
N GLU A 214 -12.00 25.89 7.98
CA GLU A 214 -13.30 26.27 7.43
C GLU A 214 -13.23 26.70 5.97
N LEU A 215 -12.19 27.44 5.57
CA LEU A 215 -11.96 27.82 4.18
C LEU A 215 -11.78 26.57 3.29
N VAL A 216 -10.96 25.62 3.74
CA VAL A 216 -10.74 24.35 3.01
C VAL A 216 -12.04 23.54 2.93
N GLU A 217 -12.82 23.46 4.01
CA GLU A 217 -14.12 22.77 4.03
C GLU A 217 -15.12 23.42 3.08
N ALA A 218 -15.31 24.74 3.16
CA ALA A 218 -16.24 25.48 2.31
C ALA A 218 -15.91 25.34 0.81
N LEU A 219 -14.62 25.39 0.45
CA LEU A 219 -14.18 25.15 -0.93
C LEU A 219 -14.37 23.70 -1.37
N SER A 220 -14.12 22.75 -0.46
CA SER A 220 -14.31 21.32 -0.71
C SER A 220 -15.77 21.00 -1.02
N ASP A 221 -16.67 21.56 -0.23
CA ASP A 221 -18.12 21.39 -0.38
C ASP A 221 -18.64 22.09 -1.64
N PHE A 222 -18.21 23.33 -1.89
CA PHE A 222 -18.64 24.11 -3.05
C PHE A 222 -18.25 23.45 -4.38
N PHE A 223 -17.00 22.98 -4.53
CA PHE A 223 -16.53 22.33 -5.76
C PHE A 223 -16.82 20.81 -5.78
N ILE A 224 -17.27 20.24 -4.66
CA ILE A 224 -17.55 18.81 -4.47
C ILE A 224 -16.28 17.99 -4.78
N VAL A 225 -15.20 18.33 -4.10
CA VAL A 225 -13.86 17.72 -4.23
C VAL A 225 -13.35 17.26 -2.86
N SER A 226 -12.15 16.68 -2.79
CA SER A 226 -11.53 16.34 -1.51
C SER A 226 -10.86 17.56 -0.87
N LYS A 227 -10.81 17.61 0.47
CA LYS A 227 -10.07 18.63 1.22
C LYS A 227 -8.60 18.67 0.81
N SER A 228 -7.97 17.52 0.60
CA SER A 228 -6.59 17.42 0.12
C SER A 228 -6.41 18.07 -1.25
N SER A 229 -7.33 17.84 -2.19
CA SER A 229 -7.31 18.50 -3.51
C SER A 229 -7.40 20.03 -3.39
N VAL A 230 -8.26 20.54 -2.50
CA VAL A 230 -8.38 21.98 -2.22
C VAL A 230 -7.06 22.55 -1.67
N LYS A 231 -6.46 21.88 -0.68
CA LYS A 231 -5.18 22.30 -0.07
C LYS A 231 -4.11 22.50 -1.14
N TYR A 232 -3.90 21.50 -2.01
CA TYR A 232 -2.94 21.60 -3.12
C TYR A 232 -3.34 22.70 -4.10
N ARG A 233 -4.64 22.79 -4.44
CA ARG A 233 -5.11 23.77 -5.43
C ARG A 233 -4.88 25.21 -4.98
N LEU A 234 -5.10 25.53 -3.71
CA LEU A 234 -4.79 26.84 -3.11
C LEU A 234 -3.31 27.23 -3.33
N LEU A 235 -2.39 26.28 -3.15
CA LEU A 235 -0.96 26.51 -3.41
C LEU A 235 -0.68 26.71 -4.91
N GLU A 236 -1.26 25.88 -5.77
CA GLU A 236 -1.09 25.95 -7.23
C GLU A 236 -1.60 27.26 -7.84
N VAL A 237 -2.67 27.85 -7.28
CA VAL A 237 -3.20 29.15 -7.72
C VAL A 237 -2.52 30.36 -7.06
N GLN A 238 -1.37 30.13 -6.42
CA GLN A 238 -0.52 31.15 -5.78
C GLN A 238 -1.20 31.86 -4.60
N LEU A 239 -2.02 31.14 -3.81
CA LEU A 239 -2.62 31.65 -2.58
C LEU A 239 -1.88 31.20 -1.32
N LYS A 240 -0.70 30.57 -1.43
CA LYS A 240 0.12 30.10 -0.29
C LYS A 240 0.32 31.18 0.78
N GLU A 241 0.82 32.36 0.39
CA GLU A 241 1.09 33.45 1.34
C GLU A 241 -0.20 34.07 1.93
N THR A 242 -1.35 33.87 1.28
CA THR A 242 -2.65 34.25 1.85
C THR A 242 -3.06 33.25 2.92
N VAL A 243 -3.03 31.95 2.60
CA VAL A 243 -3.48 30.90 3.53
C VAL A 243 -2.50 30.69 4.69
N LYS A 244 -1.23 31.06 4.55
CA LYS A 244 -0.24 30.99 5.61
C LYS A 244 -0.48 31.99 6.76
N LYS A 245 -1.33 33.01 6.55
CA LYS A 245 -1.68 34.01 7.56
C LYS A 245 -2.71 33.53 8.59
N PHE A 246 -3.43 32.43 8.30
CA PHE A 246 -4.41 31.89 9.23
C PHE A 246 -3.71 31.25 10.43
N PRO A 247 -4.22 31.44 11.67
CA PRO A 247 -3.60 30.91 12.88
C PRO A 247 -3.43 29.38 12.88
N ASP A 248 -4.39 28.67 12.30
CA ASP A 248 -4.45 27.21 12.23
C ASP A 248 -3.80 26.63 10.96
N TYR A 249 -3.10 27.44 10.14
CA TYR A 249 -2.51 27.00 8.88
C TYR A 249 -1.61 25.77 9.03
N TYR A 250 -0.69 25.77 10.00
CA TYR A 250 0.27 24.68 10.16
C TYR A 250 -0.38 23.39 10.64
N ASP A 251 -1.49 23.48 11.38
CA ASP A 251 -2.27 22.30 11.77
C ASP A 251 -3.01 21.72 10.55
N VAL A 252 -3.56 22.60 9.70
CA VAL A 252 -4.30 22.19 8.50
C VAL A 252 -3.37 21.68 7.40
N TYR A 253 -2.17 22.23 7.24
CA TYR A 253 -1.22 21.88 6.16
C TYR A 253 -0.08 20.96 6.62
N PHE A 254 -0.09 20.45 7.86
CA PHE A 254 0.94 19.56 8.40
C PHE A 254 1.20 18.35 7.47
N ASP A 255 0.14 17.77 6.93
CA ASP A 255 0.15 16.62 6.00
C ASP A 255 0.77 16.93 4.63
N VAL A 256 0.84 18.21 4.25
CA VAL A 256 1.35 18.68 2.96
C VAL A 256 2.78 19.22 3.06
N GLU A 257 3.12 19.95 4.12
CA GLU A 257 4.41 20.66 4.22
C GLU A 257 5.48 19.97 5.08
N ALA A 258 5.07 19.19 6.09
CA ALA A 258 6.01 18.53 7.00
C ALA A 258 5.57 17.10 7.34
N PRO A 259 5.33 16.23 6.33
CA PRO A 259 4.94 14.87 6.61
C PRO A 259 6.07 14.16 7.36
N ARG A 260 5.77 13.64 8.54
CA ARG A 260 6.64 12.68 9.22
C ARG A 260 6.39 11.31 8.62
N GLU A 261 7.25 10.91 7.69
CA GLU A 261 7.12 9.70 6.89
C GLU A 261 7.99 8.56 7.42
N PHE A 262 7.62 7.32 7.06
CA PHE A 262 8.34 6.11 7.43
C PHE A 262 8.55 5.98 8.95
N ILE A 263 7.48 6.18 9.70
CA ILE A 263 7.49 5.99 11.15
C ILE A 263 7.57 4.49 11.45
N PRO A 264 8.55 4.04 12.25
CA PRO A 264 8.60 2.65 12.68
C PRO A 264 7.43 2.36 13.61
N LEU A 265 6.79 1.23 13.42
CA LEU A 265 5.79 0.69 14.33
C LEU A 265 6.48 -0.17 15.39
N THR A 266 5.93 -0.21 16.60
CA THR A 266 6.28 -1.29 17.53
C THR A 266 5.62 -2.58 17.08
N LEU A 267 6.09 -3.74 17.58
CA LEU A 267 5.51 -5.04 17.24
C LEU A 267 4.00 -5.07 17.51
N ILE A 268 3.58 -4.59 18.68
CA ILE A 268 2.18 -4.52 19.09
C ILE A 268 1.39 -3.57 18.18
N ASP A 269 1.97 -2.43 17.82
CA ASP A 269 1.30 -1.46 16.94
C ASP A 269 1.12 -2.01 15.52
N ALA A 270 2.14 -2.68 14.99
CA ALA A 270 2.09 -3.33 13.68
C ALA A 270 1.01 -4.40 13.64
N PHE A 271 0.96 -5.24 14.67
CA PHE A 271 -0.04 -6.28 14.78
C PHE A 271 -1.46 -5.73 14.95
N LYS A 272 -1.67 -4.75 15.85
CA LYS A 272 -2.97 -4.06 16.01
C LYS A 272 -3.42 -3.38 14.72
N MET A 273 -2.52 -2.65 14.06
CA MET A 273 -2.84 -1.97 12.81
C MET A 273 -3.27 -2.95 11.71
N MET A 274 -2.63 -4.12 11.64
CA MET A 274 -3.02 -5.20 10.72
C MET A 274 -4.38 -5.82 11.07
N GLU A 275 -4.63 -6.08 12.34
CA GLU A 275 -5.87 -6.75 12.78
C GLU A 275 -7.09 -5.84 12.70
N ASP A 276 -6.94 -4.58 13.08
CA ASP A 276 -8.07 -3.63 13.15
C ASP A 276 -8.42 -3.05 11.77
N ASN A 277 -7.56 -3.21 10.76
CA ASN A 277 -7.73 -2.55 9.47
C ASN A 277 -7.63 -3.53 8.28
N PRO A 278 -8.77 -4.02 7.75
CA PRO A 278 -8.82 -4.98 6.65
C PRO A 278 -8.11 -4.52 5.38
N VAL A 279 -8.17 -3.22 5.07
CA VAL A 279 -7.48 -2.66 3.89
C VAL A 279 -5.96 -2.78 4.06
N PHE A 280 -5.43 -2.43 5.23
CA PHE A 280 -3.98 -2.54 5.48
C PHE A 280 -3.52 -3.99 5.49
N LYS A 281 -4.30 -4.91 6.08
CA LYS A 281 -4.06 -6.35 5.99
C LYS A 281 -4.01 -6.86 4.55
N SER A 282 -4.95 -6.39 3.71
CA SER A 282 -4.98 -6.72 2.27
C SER A 282 -3.74 -6.18 1.57
N TRP A 283 -3.27 -4.98 1.90
CA TRP A 283 -2.02 -4.43 1.35
C TRP A 283 -0.80 -5.26 1.73
N ILE A 284 -0.69 -5.66 3.01
CA ILE A 284 0.38 -6.54 3.49
C ILE A 284 0.36 -7.85 2.71
N ARG A 285 -0.82 -8.49 2.62
CA ARG A 285 -1.04 -9.76 1.92
C ARG A 285 -0.74 -9.65 0.43
N THR A 286 -1.35 -8.72 -0.29
CA THR A 286 -1.13 -8.52 -1.72
C THR A 286 0.35 -8.26 -1.98
N GLY A 287 1.00 -7.36 -1.24
CA GLY A 287 2.44 -7.08 -1.45
C GLY A 287 3.41 -8.13 -0.89
N ASN A 288 2.91 -9.17 -0.21
CA ASN A 288 3.69 -10.12 0.59
C ASN A 288 4.67 -9.44 1.55
N PHE A 289 4.28 -8.33 2.17
CA PHE A 289 5.15 -7.58 3.08
C PHE A 289 5.42 -8.38 4.35
N ILE A 290 6.64 -8.28 4.86
CA ILE A 290 7.03 -8.87 6.15
C ILE A 290 7.46 -7.78 7.13
N TYR A 291 7.28 -8.01 8.43
CA TYR A 291 7.67 -7.06 9.47
C TYR A 291 9.14 -7.26 9.88
N VAL A 292 9.97 -6.23 9.70
CA VAL A 292 11.42 -6.23 10.03
C VAL A 292 11.85 -4.87 10.58
N ASP A 293 12.55 -4.86 11.72
CA ASP A 293 13.06 -3.65 12.41
C ASP A 293 12.06 -2.47 12.50
N GLY A 294 10.78 -2.76 12.75
CA GLY A 294 9.73 -1.73 12.88
C GLY A 294 8.97 -1.40 11.59
N TYR A 295 9.23 -2.10 10.50
CA TYR A 295 8.72 -1.75 9.17
C TYR A 295 8.11 -2.95 8.44
N PHE A 296 7.01 -2.74 7.72
CA PHE A 296 6.52 -3.69 6.72
C PHE A 296 7.30 -3.50 5.41
N ILE A 297 8.11 -4.48 5.04
CA ILE A 297 9.06 -4.40 3.92
C ILE A 297 8.75 -5.43 2.83
N LEU A 298 8.95 -5.04 1.57
CA LEU A 298 8.92 -5.94 0.42
C LEU A 298 10.05 -6.98 0.58
N PRO A 299 9.75 -8.28 0.51
CA PRO A 299 10.68 -9.35 0.85
C PRO A 299 11.68 -9.63 -0.27
N GLU A 300 12.30 -8.61 -0.88
CA GLU A 300 13.36 -8.81 -1.88
C GLU A 300 14.71 -9.09 -1.18
N SER A 301 15.52 -10.02 -1.73
CA SER A 301 16.78 -10.47 -1.11
C SER A 301 17.74 -9.37 -0.70
N LYS A 302 17.86 -8.34 -1.54
CA LYS A 302 18.72 -7.17 -1.28
C LYS A 302 18.23 -6.28 -0.14
N ASN A 303 16.99 -6.47 0.33
CA ASN A 303 16.36 -5.60 1.30
C ASN A 303 16.63 -6.02 2.75
N ILE A 304 16.83 -7.32 2.99
CA ILE A 304 16.86 -7.94 4.33
C ILE A 304 18.20 -8.66 4.54
N SER A 305 18.75 -8.57 5.75
CA SER A 305 19.89 -9.36 6.22
C SER A 305 19.49 -10.20 7.43
N VAL A 306 20.32 -11.19 7.78
CA VAL A 306 20.14 -12.02 8.98
C VAL A 306 21.30 -11.75 9.93
N ASP A 307 21.03 -11.47 11.20
CA ASP A 307 22.08 -11.32 12.23
C ASP A 307 22.59 -12.67 12.76
N ALA A 308 23.60 -12.63 13.64
CA ALA A 308 24.23 -13.84 14.19
C ALA A 308 23.24 -14.69 15.01
N GLU A 309 22.23 -14.04 15.58
CA GLU A 309 21.17 -14.64 16.38
C GLU A 309 19.98 -15.11 15.52
N GLY A 310 20.10 -15.04 14.18
CA GLY A 310 19.11 -15.52 13.23
C GLY A 310 17.93 -14.57 12.98
N ASN A 311 17.92 -13.36 13.54
CA ASN A 311 16.85 -12.39 13.35
C ASN A 311 16.97 -11.71 11.98
N LEU A 312 15.83 -11.33 11.42
CA LEU A 312 15.79 -10.49 10.23
C LEU A 312 16.08 -9.04 10.59
N ARG A 313 16.93 -8.41 9.78
CA ARG A 313 17.34 -7.01 9.89
C ARG A 313 17.19 -6.31 8.56
N LEU A 314 16.98 -5.00 8.59
CA LEU A 314 17.08 -4.18 7.38
C LEU A 314 18.53 -4.14 6.89
N SER A 315 18.72 -4.31 5.59
CA SER A 315 20.01 -4.05 4.94
C SER A 315 20.40 -2.57 5.05
N ASP A 316 21.69 -2.28 5.06
CA ASP A 316 22.20 -0.90 5.07
C ASP A 316 21.70 -0.08 3.88
N SER A 317 21.48 -0.74 2.74
CA SER A 317 20.97 -0.09 1.54
C SER A 317 19.54 0.45 1.73
N VAL A 318 18.69 -0.32 2.42
CA VAL A 318 17.32 0.06 2.73
C VAL A 318 17.27 1.09 3.86
N ARG A 319 18.10 0.95 4.90
CA ARG A 319 18.16 1.95 6.00
C ARG A 319 18.48 3.35 5.47
N LYS A 320 19.28 3.46 4.40
CA LYS A 320 19.60 4.73 3.74
C LYS A 320 18.46 5.27 2.87
N ASN A 321 17.54 4.41 2.40
CA ASN A 321 16.42 4.80 1.56
C ASN A 321 15.22 3.84 1.69
N LEU A 322 14.36 4.12 2.67
CA LEU A 322 13.18 3.30 2.98
C LEU A 322 12.11 3.34 1.87
N SER A 323 12.05 4.45 1.11
CA SER A 323 10.91 4.78 0.25
C SER A 323 10.57 3.76 -0.83
N ARG A 324 11.54 2.94 -1.25
CA ARG A 324 11.37 1.97 -2.35
C ARG A 324 10.94 0.59 -1.90
N SER A 325 11.08 0.29 -0.61
CA SER A 325 10.95 -1.07 -0.11
C SER A 325 9.95 -1.20 1.04
N VAL A 326 9.62 -0.10 1.73
CA VAL A 326 8.85 -0.12 2.98
C VAL A 326 7.51 0.59 2.84
N ILE A 327 6.47 0.04 3.48
CA ILE A 327 5.18 0.74 3.63
C ILE A 327 5.39 2.04 4.41
N ASN A 328 5.02 3.16 3.80
CA ASN A 328 5.09 4.48 4.40
C ASN A 328 3.92 4.68 5.38
N ILE A 329 4.22 4.55 6.66
CA ILE A 329 3.36 5.01 7.75
C ILE A 329 3.71 6.46 8.06
N ARG A 330 2.70 7.33 8.04
CA ARG A 330 2.86 8.75 8.35
C ARG A 330 2.30 9.07 9.73
N GLU A 331 3.01 9.90 10.48
CA GLU A 331 2.51 10.47 11.75
C GLU A 331 1.79 11.79 11.47
N PHE A 332 0.62 11.96 12.07
CA PHE A 332 -0.15 13.21 12.08
C PHE A 332 -0.42 13.62 13.53
N ARG A 333 -0.29 14.92 13.81
CA ARG A 333 -0.84 15.51 15.03
C ARG A 333 -2.32 15.77 14.85
N PHE A 334 -3.11 15.60 15.90
CA PHE A 334 -4.51 15.97 15.86
C PHE A 334 -4.97 16.58 17.18
N THR A 335 -5.97 17.45 17.07
CA THR A 335 -6.75 17.97 18.20
C THR A 335 -8.10 17.25 18.24
N ASP A 336 -8.75 17.17 19.41
CA ASP A 336 -10.04 16.48 19.54
C ASP A 336 -11.14 17.07 18.63
N TYR A 337 -11.04 18.36 18.29
CA TYR A 337 -11.98 19.05 17.40
C TYR A 337 -11.85 18.61 15.93
N ALA A 338 -10.63 18.24 15.49
CA ALA A 338 -10.40 17.68 14.16
C ALA A 338 -10.84 16.20 14.04
N TYR A 339 -11.09 15.55 15.19
CA TYR A 339 -11.35 14.12 15.35
C TYR A 339 -12.81 13.85 15.77
N SER A 340 -13.79 14.53 15.17
CA SER A 340 -15.19 14.09 15.28
C SER A 340 -15.42 12.88 14.35
N ASP A 341 -15.07 11.71 14.88
CA ASP A 341 -15.37 10.28 14.58
C ASP A 341 -16.16 9.84 13.31
N THR A 342 -16.22 10.65 12.25
CA THR A 342 -17.00 10.39 11.03
C THR A 342 -16.25 10.78 9.75
N ARG A 343 -15.12 11.51 9.86
CA ARG A 343 -14.46 12.17 8.71
C ARG A 343 -13.00 11.79 8.49
N ILE A 344 -12.43 10.96 9.35
CA ILE A 344 -11.09 10.42 9.10
C ILE A 344 -11.26 9.35 8.04
N SER A 345 -10.44 9.49 7.00
CA SER A 345 -10.15 8.49 5.99
C SER A 345 -10.42 7.09 6.54
N LYS A 346 -11.34 6.33 5.93
CA LYS A 346 -11.66 4.93 6.31
C LYS A 346 -10.46 3.97 6.12
N PHE A 347 -9.29 4.48 5.74
CA PHE A 347 -8.02 3.76 5.67
C PHE A 347 -7.39 3.62 7.05
N ALA A 348 -6.38 2.75 7.16
CA ALA A 348 -5.88 2.30 8.44
C ALA A 348 -5.20 3.38 9.26
N PHE A 349 -5.59 3.52 10.52
CA PHE A 349 -4.95 4.42 11.47
C PHE A 349 -4.80 3.76 12.84
N LEU A 350 -3.79 4.20 13.58
CA LEU A 350 -3.55 3.83 14.95
C LEU A 350 -3.38 5.09 15.79
N LYS A 351 -4.20 5.23 16.83
CA LYS A 351 -4.11 6.35 17.78
C LYS A 351 -3.01 6.10 18.81
N LYS A 352 -2.15 7.09 18.97
CA LYS A 352 -1.09 7.13 19.98
C LYS A 352 -1.24 8.38 20.84
N ILE A 353 -1.19 8.19 22.15
CA ILE A 353 -1.11 9.28 23.12
C ILE A 353 0.31 9.22 23.66
N VAL A 354 1.11 10.24 23.35
CA VAL A 354 2.47 10.39 23.90
C VAL A 354 2.43 11.61 24.80
N GLU A 355 2.41 11.38 26.11
CA GLU A 355 2.20 12.42 27.13
C GLU A 355 0.87 13.17 26.91
N THR A 356 0.94 14.43 26.48
CA THR A 356 -0.20 15.31 26.15
C THR A 356 -0.42 15.45 24.64
N ASP A 357 0.50 14.98 23.79
CA ASP A 357 0.43 15.08 22.33
C ASP A 357 -0.35 13.88 21.76
N LYS A 358 -1.46 14.17 21.08
CA LYS A 358 -2.31 13.18 20.43
C LYS A 358 -1.84 12.99 19.00
N ARG A 359 -1.40 11.77 18.69
CA ARG A 359 -0.79 11.41 17.40
C ARG A 359 -1.54 10.27 16.72
N LEU A 360 -1.54 10.28 15.41
CA LEU A 360 -2.09 9.22 14.56
C LEU A 360 -1.01 8.69 13.65
N TYR A 361 -0.80 7.39 13.68
CA TYR A 361 -0.05 6.70 12.65
C TYR A 361 -1.05 6.26 11.60
N ALA A 362 -0.97 6.84 10.41
CA ALA A 362 -1.89 6.54 9.33
C ALA A 362 -1.16 5.88 8.17
N PHE A 363 -1.79 4.83 7.69
CA PHE A 363 -1.51 4.22 6.40
C PHE A 363 -2.55 4.73 5.40
N HIS A 364 -2.08 5.05 4.21
CA HIS A 364 -2.94 5.34 3.09
C HIS A 364 -2.25 4.92 1.80
N PRO A 365 -2.99 4.37 0.81
CA PRO A 365 -2.43 4.02 -0.49
C PRO A 365 -1.65 5.17 -1.14
N HIS A 366 -2.15 6.41 -1.08
CA HIS A 366 -1.45 7.58 -1.63
C HIS A 366 -0.01 7.77 -1.13
N PHE A 367 0.32 7.31 0.08
CA PHE A 367 1.66 7.50 0.64
C PHE A 367 2.68 6.50 0.05
N GLN A 368 2.22 5.54 -0.75
CA GLN A 368 3.01 4.40 -1.25
C GLN A 368 3.54 4.60 -2.67
N SER A 369 3.65 5.84 -3.15
CA SER A 369 3.95 6.16 -4.57
C SER A 369 5.27 5.64 -5.10
N ASN A 370 6.21 5.32 -4.22
CA ASN A 370 7.53 4.80 -4.57
C ASN A 370 7.59 3.26 -4.52
N LEU A 371 6.54 2.59 -4.05
CA LEU A 371 6.45 1.13 -4.01
C LEU A 371 5.95 0.60 -5.35
N ASN A 372 6.62 -0.43 -5.86
CA ASN A 372 6.19 -1.14 -7.05
C ASN A 372 5.52 -2.46 -6.68
N ILE A 373 4.26 -2.38 -6.26
CA ILE A 373 3.45 -3.57 -5.95
C ILE A 373 2.91 -4.10 -7.27
N LYS A 374 3.53 -5.17 -7.77
CA LYS A 374 3.10 -5.84 -9.00
C LYS A 374 2.11 -6.95 -8.67
N GLU A 375 0.81 -6.61 -8.66
CA GLU A 375 -0.29 -7.57 -8.49
C GLU A 375 -0.23 -8.76 -9.46
N GLU A 376 0.34 -8.55 -10.67
CA GLU A 376 0.39 -9.57 -11.73
C GLU A 376 1.57 -10.56 -11.63
N GLU A 377 2.64 -10.24 -10.89
CA GLU A 377 3.85 -11.09 -10.77
C GLU A 377 3.89 -11.86 -9.43
N GLN A 378 2.88 -11.70 -8.58
CA GLN A 378 2.91 -12.09 -7.16
C GLN A 378 2.66 -13.56 -6.85
N ILE A 379 2.24 -14.39 -7.80
CA ILE A 379 2.19 -15.84 -7.58
C ILE A 379 3.61 -16.41 -7.43
N TYR A 380 4.61 -15.76 -8.04
CA TYR A 380 5.98 -16.26 -8.07
C TYR A 380 7.01 -15.33 -7.43
N SER A 381 6.71 -14.05 -7.16
CA SER A 381 7.72 -13.12 -6.61
C SER A 381 8.15 -13.47 -5.18
N TYR A 382 7.23 -13.94 -4.32
CA TYR A 382 7.60 -14.43 -2.99
C TYR A 382 8.47 -15.68 -3.11
N ALA A 383 8.08 -16.65 -3.97
CA ALA A 383 8.87 -17.85 -4.24
C ALA A 383 10.24 -17.53 -4.86
N LEU A 384 10.34 -16.53 -5.74
CA LEU A 384 11.60 -16.12 -6.40
C LEU A 384 12.51 -15.33 -5.45
N ALA A 385 11.94 -14.50 -4.58
CA ALA A 385 12.70 -13.80 -3.56
C ALA A 385 13.13 -14.74 -2.43
N GLU A 386 12.30 -15.73 -2.10
CA GLU A 386 12.62 -16.90 -1.29
C GLU A 386 13.86 -17.57 -1.92
N ILE A 387 13.80 -18.03 -3.17
CA ILE A 387 14.91 -18.71 -3.88
C ILE A 387 16.26 -17.92 -3.89
N SER A 388 16.26 -16.58 -3.83
CA SER A 388 17.44 -15.79 -4.19
C SER A 388 18.22 -15.12 -3.03
N SER A 389 17.72 -15.14 -1.78
CA SER A 389 18.32 -14.32 -0.70
C SER A 389 19.21 -15.02 0.30
N ASN A 390 18.92 -16.28 0.61
CA ASN A 390 19.35 -16.85 1.90
C ASN A 390 20.35 -17.97 1.69
N ASN A 391 21.28 -18.09 2.65
CA ASN A 391 22.12 -19.27 2.75
C ASN A 391 21.25 -20.45 3.20
N TYR A 392 20.61 -21.08 2.23
CA TYR A 392 19.65 -22.16 2.41
C TYR A 392 20.27 -23.45 2.95
N GLU A 393 21.58 -23.54 3.10
CA GLU A 393 22.22 -24.82 3.41
C GLU A 393 21.72 -25.40 4.74
N GLU A 394 21.58 -24.59 5.80
CA GLU A 394 20.98 -25.02 7.07
C GLU A 394 19.53 -25.50 6.90
N GLU A 395 18.69 -24.71 6.23
CA GLU A 395 17.27 -25.05 6.03
C GLU A 395 17.09 -26.26 5.09
N LYS A 396 17.95 -26.39 4.07
CA LYS A 396 17.98 -27.55 3.15
C LYS A 396 18.38 -28.80 3.90
N ASP A 397 19.39 -28.72 4.75
CA ASP A 397 19.85 -29.85 5.55
C ASP A 397 18.80 -30.26 6.56
N LEU A 398 18.16 -29.31 7.24
CA LEU A 398 17.01 -29.61 8.09
C LEU A 398 15.86 -30.24 7.29
N ILE A 399 15.52 -29.72 6.11
CA ILE A 399 14.47 -30.30 5.26
C ILE A 399 14.83 -31.73 4.83
N ARG A 400 16.10 -32.00 4.50
CA ARG A 400 16.59 -33.35 4.18
C ARG A 400 16.41 -34.28 5.38
N LEU A 401 16.83 -33.86 6.57
CA LEU A 401 16.65 -34.62 7.82
C LEU A 401 15.17 -34.88 8.15
N ILE A 402 14.30 -33.88 7.96
CA ILE A 402 12.86 -34.04 8.18
C ILE A 402 12.28 -35.06 7.20
N SER A 403 12.72 -35.05 5.94
CA SER A 403 12.21 -35.91 4.87
C SER A 403 12.76 -37.34 4.93
N ASP A 404 13.87 -37.56 5.64
CA ASP A 404 14.47 -38.87 5.83
C ASP A 404 13.60 -39.74 6.77
N PRO A 405 13.14 -40.92 6.32
CA PRO A 405 12.35 -41.83 7.13
C PRO A 405 13.11 -42.42 8.32
N ASP A 406 14.43 -42.52 8.26
CA ASP A 406 15.26 -43.11 9.32
C ASP A 406 15.65 -42.10 10.39
N THR A 407 15.52 -40.80 10.09
CA THR A 407 15.75 -39.73 11.04
C THR A 407 14.49 -39.47 11.88
N THR A 408 14.66 -39.44 13.20
CA THR A 408 13.61 -39.18 14.19
C THR A 408 13.37 -37.68 14.41
N LEU A 409 12.23 -37.32 15.01
CA LEU A 409 11.91 -35.91 15.33
C LEU A 409 12.95 -35.30 16.28
N CYS A 410 13.36 -36.04 17.31
CA CYS A 410 14.39 -35.56 18.25
C CYS A 410 15.73 -35.31 17.57
N GLN A 411 16.13 -36.14 16.60
CA GLN A 411 17.36 -35.91 15.83
C GLN A 411 17.27 -34.64 14.97
N CYS A 412 16.12 -34.37 14.33
CA CYS A 412 15.90 -33.12 13.61
C CYS A 412 16.02 -31.89 14.52
N LEU A 413 15.44 -31.94 15.72
CA LEU A 413 15.52 -30.86 16.70
C LEU A 413 16.94 -30.69 17.25
N TRP A 414 17.63 -31.80 17.55
CA TRP A 414 18.98 -31.76 18.08
C TRP A 414 19.97 -31.12 17.10
N TYR A 415 19.85 -31.44 15.80
CA TYR A 415 20.62 -30.75 14.76
C TYR A 415 20.45 -29.23 14.85
N MET A 416 19.23 -28.75 15.04
CA MET A 416 18.97 -27.31 15.18
C MET A 416 19.47 -26.72 16.49
N PHE A 417 19.50 -27.50 17.57
CA PHE A 417 20.09 -27.05 18.85
C PHE A 417 21.58 -26.79 18.67
N GLU A 418 22.28 -27.64 17.92
CA GLU A 418 23.69 -27.46 17.56
C GLU A 418 23.87 -26.20 16.68
N GLN A 419 23.01 -25.97 15.68
CA GLN A 419 23.10 -24.76 14.84
C GLN A 419 22.81 -23.46 15.59
N ARG A 420 22.12 -23.53 16.74
CA ARG A 420 21.80 -22.37 17.59
C ARG A 420 22.72 -22.27 18.82
N ASN A 421 23.71 -23.16 18.95
CA ASN A 421 24.61 -23.26 20.11
C ASN A 421 23.85 -23.42 21.45
N TRP A 422 22.77 -24.20 21.47
CA TRP A 422 22.08 -24.57 22.71
C TRP A 422 22.81 -25.75 23.36
N GLU A 423 23.83 -25.44 24.17
CA GLU A 423 24.73 -26.44 24.76
C GLU A 423 24.23 -26.98 26.10
N THR A 424 23.41 -26.20 26.82
CA THR A 424 22.95 -26.51 28.17
C THR A 424 21.41 -26.65 28.28
N PRO A 425 20.90 -27.41 29.27
CA PRO A 425 19.48 -27.42 29.58
C PRO A 425 18.91 -26.03 29.91
N GLU A 426 19.72 -25.16 30.50
CA GLU A 426 19.37 -23.77 30.82
C GLU A 426 19.19 -22.94 29.55
N ASP A 427 20.03 -23.10 28.52
CA ASP A 427 19.86 -22.43 27.22
C ASP A 427 18.51 -22.80 26.60
N PHE A 428 18.17 -24.09 26.61
CA PHE A 428 16.89 -24.57 26.11
C PHE A 428 15.70 -23.99 26.90
N GLU A 429 15.77 -23.96 28.23
CA GLU A 429 14.68 -23.45 29.07
C GLU A 429 14.48 -21.94 28.88
N ASN A 430 15.57 -21.18 28.77
CA ASN A 430 15.52 -19.74 28.53
C ASN A 430 14.89 -19.39 27.18
N GLU A 431 15.19 -20.15 26.14
CA GLU A 431 14.70 -19.86 24.78
C GLU A 431 13.29 -20.41 24.52
N THR A 432 12.92 -21.52 25.15
CA THR A 432 11.64 -22.21 24.87
C THR A 432 10.58 -22.04 25.95
N GLU A 433 10.94 -21.57 27.15
CA GLU A 433 10.06 -21.57 28.33
C GLU A 433 9.49 -22.96 28.66
N LEU A 434 10.12 -24.01 28.13
CA LEU A 434 9.81 -25.40 28.45
C LEU A 434 10.76 -25.90 29.53
N HIS A 435 10.25 -26.75 30.41
CA HIS A 435 11.03 -27.31 31.50
C HIS A 435 12.31 -27.98 30.97
N LYS A 436 13.46 -27.65 31.57
CA LYS A 436 14.80 -28.08 31.09
C LYS A 436 15.03 -29.59 30.93
N ASN A 437 14.20 -30.43 31.54
CA ASN A 437 14.26 -31.89 31.33
C ASN A 437 14.01 -32.31 29.87
N TYR A 438 13.28 -31.52 29.09
CA TYR A 438 13.03 -31.79 27.67
C TYR A 438 14.35 -31.85 26.89
N PHE A 439 15.35 -31.03 27.25
CA PHE A 439 16.66 -31.03 26.61
C PHE A 439 17.33 -32.41 26.64
N GLY A 440 17.42 -33.02 27.83
CA GLY A 440 18.01 -34.35 27.99
C GLY A 440 17.19 -35.45 27.30
N LEU A 441 15.86 -35.35 27.34
CA LEU A 441 14.98 -36.30 26.67
C LEU A 441 15.09 -36.23 25.13
N ILE A 442 15.23 -35.02 24.57
CA ILE A 442 15.44 -34.81 23.14
C ILE A 442 16.82 -35.33 22.73
N ARG A 443 17.87 -35.00 23.49
CA ARG A 443 19.24 -35.51 23.27
C ARG A 443 19.30 -37.03 23.20
N ASN A 444 18.58 -37.70 24.11
CA ASN A 444 18.54 -39.15 24.21
C ASN A 444 17.49 -39.82 23.32
N ASN A 445 16.86 -39.07 22.40
CA ASN A 445 15.85 -39.57 21.47
C ASN A 445 14.59 -40.17 22.12
N GLN A 446 14.23 -39.69 23.33
CA GLN A 446 13.14 -40.21 24.15
C GLN A 446 11.83 -39.41 24.02
N LYS A 447 11.82 -38.32 23.25
CA LYS A 447 10.69 -37.36 23.21
C LYS A 447 10.11 -37.16 21.80
N ASN A 448 10.01 -38.22 20.99
CA ASN A 448 9.49 -38.14 19.62
C ASN A 448 7.98 -37.91 19.52
N ASN A 449 7.22 -38.11 20.61
CA ASN A 449 5.77 -37.97 20.69
C ASN A 449 5.33 -36.61 21.27
N MET A 450 6.03 -35.53 20.92
CA MET A 450 5.67 -34.18 21.38
C MET A 450 4.27 -33.79 20.92
N THR A 451 3.56 -33.08 21.79
CA THR A 451 2.28 -32.45 21.42
C THR A 451 2.51 -31.34 20.40
N LYS A 452 1.47 -30.98 19.65
CA LYS A 452 1.50 -29.88 18.67
C LYS A 452 2.07 -28.60 19.27
N ASN A 453 1.58 -28.19 20.45
CA ASN A 453 2.01 -26.95 21.10
C ASN A 453 3.47 -27.04 21.56
N GLN A 454 3.92 -28.16 22.14
CA GLN A 454 5.34 -28.31 22.53
C GLN A 454 6.28 -28.20 21.33
N LEU A 455 5.92 -28.85 20.23
CA LEU A 455 6.73 -28.81 19.02
C LEU A 455 6.71 -27.43 18.38
N LEU A 456 5.55 -26.76 18.37
CA LEU A 456 5.40 -25.39 17.89
C LEU A 456 6.24 -24.41 18.73
N THR A 457 6.19 -24.51 20.07
CA THR A 457 7.02 -23.70 20.98
C THR A 457 8.50 -23.82 20.64
N ILE A 458 9.02 -25.05 20.53
CA ILE A 458 10.44 -25.28 20.21
C ILE A 458 10.76 -24.73 18.81
N ALA A 459 9.90 -24.97 17.83
CA ALA A 459 10.14 -24.53 16.46
C ALA A 459 10.16 -23.00 16.31
N ILE A 460 9.30 -22.29 17.05
CA ILE A 460 9.29 -20.82 17.11
C ILE A 460 10.53 -20.31 17.83
N ALA A 461 10.92 -20.89 18.96
CA ALA A 461 12.15 -20.54 19.69
C ALA A 461 13.41 -20.73 18.83
N LEU A 462 13.44 -21.76 17.98
CA LEU A 462 14.50 -21.98 16.98
C LEU A 462 14.47 -20.99 15.80
N LYS A 463 13.50 -20.07 15.77
CA LYS A 463 13.24 -19.09 14.72
C LYS A 463 13.04 -19.73 13.35
N LEU A 464 12.36 -20.88 13.32
CA LEU A 464 12.02 -21.57 12.08
C LEU A 464 10.89 -20.83 11.35
N ARG A 465 10.89 -20.93 10.02
CA ARG A 465 9.82 -20.37 9.17
C ARG A 465 8.61 -21.30 9.18
N LEU A 466 7.42 -20.74 8.95
CA LEU A 466 6.15 -21.48 8.88
C LEU A 466 6.23 -22.75 8.03
N ARG A 467 6.77 -22.67 6.80
CA ARG A 467 6.94 -23.83 5.92
C ARG A 467 7.77 -24.98 6.53
N ILE A 468 8.80 -24.66 7.31
CA ILE A 468 9.64 -25.65 7.98
C ILE A 468 8.90 -26.19 9.21
N ILE A 469 8.24 -25.30 9.96
CA ILE A 469 7.37 -25.66 11.09
C ILE A 469 6.31 -26.67 10.63
N ASP A 470 5.63 -26.43 9.52
CA ASP A 470 4.61 -27.33 8.96
C ASP A 470 5.16 -28.72 8.62
N ARG A 471 6.37 -28.77 8.04
CA ARG A 471 7.05 -30.04 7.72
C ARG A 471 7.46 -30.79 8.98
N LEU A 472 7.95 -30.07 9.99
CA LEU A 472 8.34 -30.63 11.27
C LEU A 472 7.13 -31.17 12.05
N LEU A 473 6.02 -30.41 12.08
CA LEU A 473 4.73 -30.84 12.62
C LEU A 473 4.21 -32.08 11.89
N SER A 474 4.29 -32.10 10.57
CA SER A 474 3.86 -33.25 9.75
C SER A 474 4.66 -34.51 10.08
N LYS A 475 5.97 -34.40 10.39
CA LYS A 475 6.80 -35.53 10.85
C LYS A 475 6.32 -36.11 12.18
N ALA A 476 5.69 -35.29 13.02
CA ALA A 476 5.05 -35.70 14.26
C ALA A 476 3.55 -36.05 14.11
N ASN A 477 3.05 -36.16 12.88
CA ASN A 477 1.64 -36.36 12.54
C ASN A 477 0.68 -35.25 13.03
N HIS A 478 1.19 -34.03 13.19
CA HIS A 478 0.39 -32.84 13.48
C HIS A 478 0.20 -32.00 12.21
N LYS A 479 -0.86 -31.19 12.17
CA LYS A 479 -1.11 -30.17 11.15
C LYS A 479 -1.67 -28.92 11.80
N LEU A 480 -1.37 -27.77 11.20
CA LEU A 480 -2.05 -26.51 11.51
C LEU A 480 -3.34 -26.42 10.69
N ASP A 481 -4.38 -25.84 11.28
CA ASP A 481 -5.64 -25.54 10.62
C ASP A 481 -5.70 -24.05 10.22
N ASP A 482 -5.75 -23.77 8.92
CA ASP A 482 -5.78 -22.41 8.36
C ASP A 482 -7.04 -21.62 8.73
N TYR A 483 -8.11 -22.30 9.16
CA TYR A 483 -9.44 -21.71 9.31
C TYR A 483 -9.93 -21.67 10.76
N HIS A 484 -9.32 -22.43 11.67
CA HIS A 484 -9.75 -22.53 13.07
C HIS A 484 -8.73 -21.95 14.06
N GLU A 485 -9.23 -21.26 15.08
CA GLU A 485 -8.39 -20.82 16.21
C GLU A 485 -7.98 -22.02 17.08
N PRO A 486 -6.77 -22.02 17.66
CA PRO A 486 -5.77 -20.95 17.65
C PRO A 486 -4.82 -20.97 16.44
N ASP A 487 -4.82 -22.04 15.64
CA ASP A 487 -3.85 -22.30 14.57
C ASP A 487 -3.87 -21.21 13.49
N LYS A 488 -5.07 -20.74 13.12
CA LYS A 488 -5.25 -19.61 12.20
C LYS A 488 -4.48 -18.37 12.63
N THR A 489 -4.53 -17.99 13.90
CA THR A 489 -3.76 -16.84 14.41
C THR A 489 -2.26 -17.14 14.42
N TYR A 490 -1.86 -18.37 14.75
CA TYR A 490 -0.45 -18.76 14.70
C TYR A 490 0.13 -18.61 13.29
N ILE A 491 -0.58 -19.10 12.28
CA ILE A 491 -0.20 -18.98 10.86
C ILE A 491 -0.07 -17.51 10.48
N GLN A 492 -1.07 -16.68 10.78
CA GLN A 492 -1.04 -15.26 10.44
C GLN A 492 0.13 -14.51 11.08
N ILE A 493 0.48 -14.85 12.32
CA ILE A 493 1.67 -14.27 12.97
C ILE A 493 2.93 -14.73 12.25
N LEU A 494 3.09 -16.03 11.99
CA LEU A 494 4.32 -16.58 11.39
C LEU A 494 4.53 -16.15 9.93
N GLU A 495 3.47 -15.88 9.17
CA GLU A 495 3.54 -15.36 7.80
C GLU A 495 4.01 -13.90 7.77
N ASN A 496 3.46 -13.05 8.65
CA ASN A 496 3.70 -11.60 8.64
C ASN A 496 4.91 -11.19 9.49
N PHE A 497 5.25 -11.99 10.51
CA PHE A 497 6.36 -11.80 11.44
C PHE A 497 7.31 -13.01 11.40
N PRO A 498 7.99 -13.25 10.26
CA PRO A 498 8.87 -14.41 10.12
C PRO A 498 10.06 -14.33 11.08
N LYS A 499 10.45 -15.49 11.63
CA LYS A 499 11.55 -15.62 12.62
C LYS A 499 11.33 -14.81 13.90
N ILE A 500 10.07 -14.53 14.24
CA ILE A 500 9.68 -13.93 15.53
C ILE A 500 10.19 -14.79 16.70
N SER A 501 10.63 -14.12 17.77
CA SER A 501 11.02 -14.82 19.00
C SER A 501 9.79 -15.41 19.71
N LEU A 502 9.99 -16.43 20.55
CA LEU A 502 8.88 -16.99 21.34
C LEU A 502 8.25 -15.93 22.26
N ALA A 503 9.07 -15.10 22.90
CA ALA A 503 8.61 -14.02 23.76
C ALA A 503 7.72 -13.02 23.00
N ASP A 504 8.17 -12.55 21.83
CA ASP A 504 7.40 -11.65 20.97
C ASP A 504 6.11 -12.31 20.45
N PHE A 505 6.18 -13.60 20.09
CA PHE A 505 5.02 -14.37 19.68
C PHE A 505 3.96 -14.44 20.78
N ASN A 506 4.38 -14.73 22.02
CA ASN A 506 3.51 -14.78 23.19
C ASN A 506 2.88 -13.41 23.50
N ILE A 507 3.62 -12.31 23.38
CA ILE A 507 3.07 -10.94 23.51
C ILE A 507 1.93 -10.70 22.51
N LEU A 508 2.06 -11.20 21.26
CA LEU A 508 1.02 -11.08 20.26
C LEU A 508 -0.21 -11.96 20.57
N LEU A 509 0.00 -13.17 21.11
CA LEU A 509 -1.10 -14.02 21.58
C LEU A 509 -1.87 -13.37 22.72
N GLU A 510 -1.18 -12.84 23.72
CA GLU A 510 -1.79 -12.14 24.84
C GLU A 510 -2.56 -10.90 24.38
N THR A 511 -2.04 -10.18 23.37
CA THR A 511 -2.76 -9.05 22.75
C THR A 511 -4.10 -9.49 22.12
N LYS A 512 -4.21 -10.76 21.69
CA LYS A 512 -5.46 -11.39 21.21
C LYS A 512 -6.29 -12.06 22.30
N ASN A 513 -5.90 -11.95 23.56
CA ASN A 513 -6.48 -12.71 24.68
C ASN A 513 -6.40 -14.23 24.47
N MET A 514 -5.31 -14.70 23.86
CA MET A 514 -4.99 -16.11 23.66
C MET A 514 -3.93 -16.56 24.66
N GLU A 515 -3.96 -17.85 25.00
CA GLU A 515 -2.99 -18.43 25.93
C GLU A 515 -1.57 -18.46 25.29
N PRO A 516 -0.53 -18.02 26.00
CA PRO A 516 0.84 -18.08 25.51
C PRO A 516 1.33 -19.52 25.39
N LEU A 517 2.28 -19.74 24.49
CA LEU A 517 2.98 -21.01 24.30
C LEU A 517 4.11 -21.15 25.32
N GLY A 518 4.38 -22.38 25.76
CA GLY A 518 5.37 -22.66 26.81
C GLY A 518 4.74 -23.32 28.03
N THR A 519 5.51 -23.50 29.09
CA THR A 519 5.01 -24.06 30.35
C THR A 519 4.68 -22.92 31.30
N LYS A 520 3.44 -22.84 31.80
CA LYS A 520 3.11 -21.88 32.88
C LYS A 520 4.05 -22.14 34.06
N PRO A 521 4.69 -21.11 34.64
CA PRO A 521 5.32 -21.25 35.95
C PRO A 521 4.23 -21.75 36.90
N ARG A 522 4.50 -22.84 37.63
CA ARG A 522 3.63 -23.19 38.76
C ARG A 522 3.77 -22.06 39.76
N ASN A 523 2.70 -21.27 39.93
CA ASN A 523 2.55 -20.36 41.07
C ASN A 523 2.74 -21.10 42.39
#